data_AF-G7W422-F1
#
_entry.id   AF-G7W422-F1
#
_cell.length_a   1.000
_cell.length_b   1.000
_cell.length_c   1.000
_cell.angle_alpha   90.00
_cell.angle_beta   90.00
_cell.angle_gamma   90.00
#
_symmetry.space_group_name_H-M   'P 1'
#
loop_
_entity.id
_entity.type
_entity.pdbx_description
1 polymer ?
#
loop_
_entity_poly.entity_id
_entity_poly.type
_entity_poly.pdbx_seq_one_letter_code
_entity_poly.pdbx_strand_id
1 'polypeptide(L)'
;MGKKVLIGFAIFMGVIILFCVITVGSIWSHRNTAVKLEGRIEAQYLSNQSNYDNMWKKFKEMTQVTDLQAGQVKEVYTGMITGRYNDTNLLYQAVHEQNPRLATSVYTDLQREIAASRQQFDNNQKQMMDIVREYNTYIKVHFIMASLTNMKTYDMSQYIVTSDQTEDAFTKKKADEIRLK
;
A
#
# COMPACT_ATOMS: atom_id res chain seq x y z
N MET A 1 41.48 -21.25 -49.28
CA MET A 1 40.27 -21.29 -48.43
C MET A 1 40.42 -20.54 -47.09
N GLY A 2 41.63 -20.31 -46.56
CA GLY A 2 41.82 -19.81 -45.18
C GLY A 2 41.42 -18.36 -44.84
N LYS A 3 41.72 -17.35 -45.68
CA LYS A 3 41.49 -15.93 -45.29
C LYS A 3 40.01 -15.51 -45.24
N LYS A 4 39.20 -15.98 -46.21
CA LYS A 4 37.76 -15.65 -46.26
C LYS A 4 36.97 -16.31 -45.12
N VAL A 5 37.35 -17.53 -44.74
CA VAL A 5 36.77 -18.25 -43.60
C VAL A 5 37.15 -17.57 -42.28
N LEU A 6 38.41 -17.12 -42.13
CA LEU A 6 38.87 -16.40 -40.94
C LEU A 6 38.14 -15.05 -40.76
N ILE A 7 37.95 -14.29 -41.85
CA ILE A 7 37.19 -13.03 -41.83
C ILE A 7 35.73 -13.29 -41.46
N GLY A 8 35.11 -14.34 -42.02
CA GLY A 8 33.75 -14.74 -41.65
C GLY A 8 33.61 -15.08 -40.16
N PHE A 9 34.58 -15.80 -39.59
CA PHE A 9 34.59 -16.13 -38.16
C PHE A 9 34.78 -14.90 -37.26
N ALA A 10 35.64 -13.95 -37.65
CA ALA A 10 35.84 -12.70 -36.92
C ALA A 10 34.57 -11.83 -36.91
N ILE A 11 33.86 -11.74 -38.05
CA ILE A 11 32.57 -11.02 -38.13
C ILE A 11 31.52 -11.70 -37.25
N PHE A 12 31.42 -13.03 -37.30
CA PHE A 12 30.48 -13.79 -36.49
C PHE A 12 30.73 -13.61 -34.98
N MET A 13 31.99 -13.70 -34.54
CA MET A 13 32.37 -13.42 -33.15
C MET A 13 32.07 -11.98 -32.75
N GLY A 14 32.29 -11.01 -33.65
CA GLY A 14 31.92 -9.61 -33.41
C GLY A 14 30.42 -9.43 -33.17
N VAL A 15 29.57 -10.11 -33.94
CA VAL A 15 28.11 -10.10 -33.76
C VAL A 15 27.71 -10.73 -32.42
N ILE A 16 28.33 -11.85 -32.03
CA ILE A 16 28.07 -12.49 -30.73
C ILE A 16 28.44 -11.56 -29.58
N ILE A 17 29.62 -10.93 -29.63
CA ILE A 17 30.07 -10.01 -28.58
C ILE A 17 29.10 -8.83 -28.48
N LEU A 18 28.69 -8.25 -29.61
CA LEU A 18 27.72 -7.17 -29.63
C LEU A 18 26.37 -7.60 -29.01
N PHE A 19 25.88 -8.79 -29.36
CA PHE A 19 24.67 -9.35 -28.78
C PHE A 19 24.79 -9.52 -27.26
N CYS A 20 25.91 -10.05 -26.76
CA CYS A 20 26.19 -10.18 -25.33
C CYS A 20 26.22 -8.83 -24.60
N VAL A 21 26.82 -7.80 -25.21
CA VAL A 21 26.86 -6.45 -24.61
C VAL A 21 25.45 -5.86 -24.50
N ILE A 22 24.63 -6.02 -25.54
CA ILE A 22 23.23 -5.55 -25.55
C ILE A 22 22.41 -6.28 -24.48
N THR A 23 22.53 -7.61 -24.37
CA THR A 23 21.75 -8.38 -23.39
C THR A 23 22.15 -8.05 -21.95
N VAL A 24 23.45 -7.94 -21.66
CA VAL A 24 23.93 -7.53 -20.32
C VAL A 24 23.47 -6.12 -19.97
N GLY A 25 23.58 -5.17 -20.91
CA GLY A 25 23.08 -3.81 -20.71
C GLY A 25 21.57 -3.77 -20.43
N SER A 26 20.80 -4.58 -21.17
CA SER A 26 19.34 -4.71 -20.96
C SER A 26 19.00 -5.30 -19.59
N ILE A 27 19.72 -6.32 -19.13
CA ILE A 27 19.51 -6.93 -17.81
C ILE A 27 19.79 -5.91 -16.70
N TRP A 28 20.87 -5.14 -16.82
CA TRP A 28 21.22 -4.11 -15.84
C TRP A 28 20.17 -2.99 -15.77
N SER A 29 19.73 -2.50 -16.93
CA SER A 29 18.65 -1.51 -17.01
C SER A 29 17.35 -2.04 -16.41
N HIS A 30 17.01 -3.30 -16.70
CA HIS A 30 15.82 -3.95 -16.15
C HIS A 30 15.86 -3.99 -14.62
N ARG A 31 16.99 -4.44 -14.06
CA ARG A 31 17.23 -4.54 -12.62
C ARG A 31 17.12 -3.17 -11.94
N ASN A 32 17.74 -2.14 -12.50
CA ASN A 32 17.69 -0.79 -11.93
C ASN A 32 16.27 -0.24 -11.86
N THR A 33 15.46 -0.49 -12.89
CA THR A 33 14.06 -0.04 -12.93
C THR A 33 13.21 -0.78 -11.91
N ALA A 34 13.36 -2.10 -11.80
CA ALA A 34 12.65 -2.88 -10.80
C ALA A 34 13.01 -2.45 -9.36
N VAL A 35 14.29 -2.24 -9.06
CA VAL A 35 14.74 -1.77 -7.73
C VAL A 35 14.18 -0.38 -7.41
N LYS A 36 14.07 0.52 -8.39
CA LYS A 36 13.42 1.83 -8.18
C LYS A 36 11.93 1.68 -7.84
N LEU A 37 11.24 0.76 -8.51
CA LEU A 37 9.83 0.48 -8.22
C LEU A 37 9.65 -0.17 -6.84
N GLU A 38 10.53 -1.09 -6.43
CA GLU A 38 10.56 -1.66 -5.07
C GLU A 38 10.77 -0.58 -4.02
N GLY A 39 11.77 0.30 -4.21
CA GLY A 39 11.99 1.44 -3.31
C GLY A 39 10.79 2.38 -3.23
N ARG A 40 10.03 2.53 -4.33
CA ARG A 40 8.78 3.31 -4.33
C ARG A 40 7.66 2.62 -3.54
N ILE A 41 7.56 1.28 -3.60
CA ILE A 41 6.63 0.49 -2.76
C ILE A 41 6.98 0.70 -1.29
N GLU A 42 8.24 0.51 -0.91
CA GLU A 42 8.70 0.67 0.48
C GLU A 42 8.46 2.09 1.01
N ALA A 43 8.82 3.10 0.22
CA ALA A 43 8.59 4.50 0.57
C ALA A 43 7.10 4.82 0.76
N GLN A 44 6.24 4.31 -0.12
CA GLN A 44 4.79 4.48 0.04
C GLN A 44 4.27 3.77 1.29
N TYR A 45 4.81 2.60 1.63
CA TYR A 45 4.36 1.84 2.79
C TYR A 45 4.71 2.57 4.09
N LEU A 46 5.94 3.06 4.19
CA LEU A 46 6.38 3.92 5.30
C LEU A 46 5.57 5.21 5.37
N SER A 47 5.25 5.82 4.22
CA SER A 47 4.39 7.00 4.17
C SER A 47 2.98 6.71 4.70
N ASN A 48 2.38 5.56 4.33
CA ASN A 48 1.07 5.13 4.83
C ASN A 48 1.10 4.91 6.35
N GLN A 49 2.16 4.30 6.89
CA GLN A 49 2.34 4.13 8.34
C GLN A 49 2.48 5.48 9.06
N SER A 50 3.29 6.39 8.52
CA SER A 50 3.46 7.73 9.08
C SER A 50 2.16 8.53 9.06
N ASN A 51 1.38 8.40 7.97
CA ASN A 51 0.09 9.04 7.85
C ASN A 51 -0.90 8.53 8.92
N TYR A 52 -0.97 7.21 9.08
CA TYR A 52 -1.80 6.58 10.10
C TYR A 52 -1.46 7.04 11.53
N ASP A 53 -0.18 7.08 11.86
CA ASP A 53 0.29 7.59 13.15
C ASP A 53 -0.05 9.08 13.36
N ASN A 54 0.07 9.90 12.32
CA ASN A 54 -0.33 11.31 12.36
C ASN A 54 -1.84 11.47 12.64
N MET A 55 -2.69 10.71 11.95
CA MET A 55 -4.14 10.73 12.14
C MET A 55 -4.51 10.34 13.57
N TRP A 56 -3.87 9.29 14.11
CA TRP A 56 -4.07 8.86 15.49
C TRP A 56 -3.63 9.92 16.52
N LYS A 57 -2.48 10.57 16.30
CA LYS A 57 -1.99 11.64 17.20
C LYS A 57 -2.94 12.83 17.23
N LYS A 58 -3.39 13.32 16.07
CA LYS A 58 -4.40 14.38 15.99
C LYS A 58 -5.70 14.01 16.71
N PHE A 59 -6.17 12.79 16.51
CA PHE A 59 -7.33 12.27 17.22
C PHE A 59 -7.14 12.32 18.75
N LYS A 60 -5.99 11.85 19.23
CA LYS A 60 -5.65 11.86 20.66
C LYS A 60 -5.55 13.28 21.23
N GLU A 61 -4.96 14.21 20.48
CA GLU A 61 -4.86 15.62 20.85
C GLU A 61 -6.24 16.28 20.99
N MET A 62 -7.17 16.03 20.05
CA MET A 62 -8.52 16.58 20.11
C MET A 62 -9.36 16.00 21.27
N THR A 63 -9.23 14.70 21.51
CA THR A 63 -10.02 14.00 22.54
C THR A 63 -9.42 14.13 23.94
N GLN A 64 -8.15 14.52 24.03
CA GLN A 64 -7.36 14.59 25.26
C GLN A 64 -7.33 13.26 26.04
N VAL A 65 -7.51 12.13 25.34
CA VAL A 65 -7.47 10.80 25.96
C VAL A 65 -6.02 10.46 26.30
N THR A 66 -5.78 10.05 27.54
CA THR A 66 -4.44 9.66 28.00
C THR A 66 -4.03 8.30 27.42
N ASP A 67 -2.72 8.01 27.33
CA ASP A 67 -2.23 6.72 26.79
C ASP A 67 -2.75 5.51 27.57
N LEU A 68 -2.95 5.65 28.88
CA LEU A 68 -3.49 4.59 29.75
C LEU A 68 -4.95 4.24 29.42
N GLN A 69 -5.67 5.18 28.83
CA GLN A 69 -7.10 5.09 28.49
C GLN A 69 -7.33 4.80 27.00
N ALA A 70 -6.25 4.80 26.21
CA ALA A 70 -6.33 4.88 24.75
C ALA A 70 -6.59 3.54 24.06
N GLY A 71 -6.42 2.39 24.72
CA GLY A 71 -6.47 1.07 24.06
C GLY A 71 -7.80 0.80 23.34
N GLN A 72 -8.91 0.87 24.06
CA GLN A 72 -10.25 0.63 23.51
C GLN A 72 -10.65 1.71 22.51
N VAL A 73 -10.28 2.97 22.77
CA VAL A 73 -10.54 4.08 21.86
C VAL A 73 -9.76 3.91 20.55
N LYS A 74 -8.52 3.43 20.63
CA LYS A 74 -7.68 3.16 19.47
C LYS A 74 -8.26 2.05 18.62
N GLU A 75 -8.81 1.00 19.21
CA GLU A 75 -9.48 -0.08 18.47
C GLU A 75 -10.70 0.44 17.70
N VAL A 76 -11.59 1.18 18.37
CA VAL A 76 -12.77 1.76 17.73
C VAL A 76 -12.38 2.76 16.63
N TYR A 77 -11.39 3.62 16.90
CA TYR A 77 -10.84 4.55 15.93
C TYR A 77 -10.26 3.82 14.71
N THR A 78 -9.39 2.83 14.94
CA THR A 78 -8.80 1.99 13.87
C THR A 78 -9.90 1.35 13.03
N GLY A 79 -10.89 0.74 13.68
CA GLY A 79 -12.03 0.12 13.01
C GLY A 79 -12.86 1.11 12.21
N MET A 80 -13.00 2.36 12.65
CA MET A 80 -13.64 3.39 11.84
C MET A 80 -12.80 3.84 10.66
N ILE A 81 -11.48 4.00 10.82
CA ILE A 81 -10.59 4.38 9.72
C ILE A 81 -10.56 3.30 8.63
N THR A 82 -10.51 2.03 9.02
CA THR A 82 -10.48 0.88 8.09
C THR A 82 -11.86 0.47 7.56
N GLY A 83 -12.93 1.13 8.01
CA GLY A 83 -14.30 0.85 7.58
C GLY A 83 -14.93 -0.40 8.19
N ARG A 84 -14.32 -0.99 9.23
CA ARG A 84 -14.92 -2.04 10.07
C ARG A 84 -16.12 -1.53 10.88
N TYR A 85 -16.08 -0.27 11.29
CA TYR A 85 -17.15 0.39 12.02
C TYR A 85 -17.64 1.61 11.23
N ASN A 86 -18.97 1.71 11.10
CA ASN A 86 -19.65 2.85 10.47
C ASN A 86 -20.52 3.63 11.47
N ASP A 87 -20.68 3.12 12.69
CA ASP A 87 -21.46 3.77 13.73
C ASP A 87 -20.60 4.80 14.48
N THR A 88 -20.82 6.08 14.19
CA THR A 88 -20.16 7.20 14.86
C THR A 88 -20.49 7.29 16.35
N ASN A 89 -21.60 6.68 16.81
CA ASN A 89 -21.95 6.65 18.23
C ASN A 89 -21.01 5.78 19.04
N LEU A 90 -20.45 4.72 18.45
CA LEU A 90 -19.47 3.86 19.12
C LEU A 90 -18.22 4.64 19.53
N LEU A 91 -17.74 5.52 18.64
CA LEU A 91 -16.62 6.36 18.98
C LEU A 91 -16.98 7.42 20.00
N TYR A 92 -18.16 8.05 19.85
CA TYR A 92 -18.64 9.01 20.84
C TYR A 92 -18.64 8.37 22.24
N GLN A 93 -19.21 7.17 22.37
CA GLN A 93 -19.26 6.41 23.62
C GLN A 93 -17.86 6.08 24.14
N ALA A 94 -17.00 5.50 23.30
CA ALA A 94 -15.64 5.13 23.70
C ALA A 94 -14.82 6.35 24.17
N VAL A 95 -14.97 7.50 23.52
CA VAL A 95 -14.30 8.74 23.93
C VAL A 95 -14.93 9.31 25.20
N HIS A 96 -16.26 9.31 25.31
CA HIS A 96 -16.97 9.83 26.48
C HIS A 96 -16.70 9.02 27.74
N GLU A 97 -16.57 7.70 27.63
CA GLU A 97 -16.18 6.81 28.74
C GLU A 97 -14.80 7.19 29.30
N GLN A 98 -13.85 7.55 28.44
CA GLN A 98 -12.51 7.93 28.86
C GLN A 98 -12.38 9.39 29.29
N ASN A 99 -13.15 10.28 28.66
CA ASN A 99 -13.17 11.70 28.98
C ASN A 99 -14.61 12.27 29.00
N PRO A 100 -15.35 12.12 30.12
CA PRO A 100 -16.72 12.63 30.25
C PRO A 100 -16.83 14.15 30.19
N ARG A 101 -15.70 14.86 30.37
CA ARG A 101 -15.63 16.34 30.39
C ARG A 101 -15.44 16.94 29.01
N LEU A 102 -15.26 16.13 27.97
CA LEU A 102 -15.07 16.60 26.61
C LEU A 102 -16.31 17.34 26.13
N ALA A 103 -16.14 18.57 25.64
CA ALA A 103 -17.26 19.38 25.17
C ALA A 103 -17.93 18.73 23.96
N THR A 104 -19.27 18.77 23.91
CA THR A 104 -20.06 18.18 22.81
C THR A 104 -19.69 18.75 21.43
N SER A 105 -19.25 20.01 21.37
CA SER A 105 -18.77 20.66 20.14
C SER A 105 -17.54 19.96 19.53
N VAL A 106 -16.62 19.46 20.37
CA VAL A 106 -15.40 18.78 19.92
C VAL A 106 -15.73 17.47 19.18
N TYR A 107 -16.84 16.82 19.51
CA TYR A 107 -17.27 15.61 18.80
C TYR A 107 -17.67 15.88 17.34
N THR A 108 -18.22 17.06 17.05
CA THR A 108 -18.53 17.42 15.66
C THR A 108 -17.25 17.62 14.85
N ASP A 109 -16.25 18.26 15.46
CA ASP A 109 -14.92 18.43 14.84
C ASP A 109 -14.22 17.06 14.67
N LEU A 110 -14.36 16.17 15.65
CA LEU A 110 -13.83 14.81 15.61
C LEU A 110 -14.43 13.98 14.47
N GLN A 111 -15.74 14.04 14.28
CA GLN A 111 -16.42 13.36 13.17
C GLN A 111 -15.92 13.86 11.82
N ARG A 112 -15.72 15.19 11.67
CA ARG A 112 -15.15 15.78 10.45
C ARG A 112 -13.72 15.31 10.20
N GLU A 113 -12.87 15.32 11.22
CA GLU A 113 -11.47 14.85 11.09
C GLU A 113 -11.42 13.36 10.75
N ILE A 114 -12.33 12.54 11.28
CA ILE A 114 -12.39 11.11 10.97
C ILE A 114 -12.83 10.85 9.55
N ALA A 115 -13.82 11.59 9.04
CA ALA A 115 -14.23 11.50 7.65
C ALA A 115 -13.06 11.88 6.71
N ALA A 116 -12.35 12.97 7.03
CA ALA A 116 -11.16 13.37 6.28
C ALA A 116 -10.04 12.32 6.36
N SER A 117 -9.81 11.77 7.55
CA SER A 117 -8.86 10.71 7.83
C SER A 117 -9.18 9.43 7.04
N ARG A 118 -10.44 8.99 7.01
CA ARG A 118 -10.89 7.85 6.19
C ARG A 118 -10.61 8.08 4.71
N GLN A 119 -10.93 9.26 4.19
CA GLN A 119 -10.68 9.60 2.80
C GLN A 119 -9.18 9.60 2.47
N GLN A 120 -8.36 10.15 3.37
CA GLN A 120 -6.91 10.18 3.21
C GLN A 120 -6.33 8.76 3.23
N PHE A 121 -6.80 7.91 4.14
CA PHE A 121 -6.41 6.52 4.21
C PHE A 121 -6.77 5.76 2.93
N ASP A 122 -8.01 5.90 2.43
CA ASP A 122 -8.46 5.30 1.17
C ASP A 122 -7.60 5.75 -0.03
N ASN A 123 -7.27 7.04 -0.13
CA ASN A 123 -6.38 7.55 -1.18
C ASN A 123 -4.97 6.93 -1.08
N ASN A 124 -4.44 6.80 0.13
CA ASN A 124 -3.13 6.18 0.38
C ASN A 124 -3.12 4.67 0.03
N GLN A 125 -4.22 3.97 0.31
CA GLN A 125 -4.40 2.57 -0.08
C GLN A 125 -4.44 2.44 -1.60
N LYS A 126 -5.19 3.31 -2.30
CA LYS A 126 -5.23 3.35 -3.77
C LYS A 126 -3.86 3.61 -4.41
N GLN A 127 -3.15 4.61 -3.89
CA GLN A 127 -1.79 4.92 -4.37
C GLN A 127 -0.84 3.73 -4.17
N MET A 128 -0.91 3.06 -3.02
CA MET A 128 -0.13 1.84 -2.78
C MET A 128 -0.46 0.74 -3.78
N MET A 129 -1.75 0.44 -3.99
CA MET A 129 -2.19 -0.56 -4.97
C MET A 129 -1.69 -0.24 -6.37
N ASP A 130 -1.72 1.02 -6.79
CA ASP A 130 -1.24 1.43 -8.10
C ASP A 130 0.27 1.22 -8.28
N ILE A 131 1.07 1.53 -7.25
CA ILE A 131 2.53 1.32 -7.28
C ILE A 131 2.85 -0.18 -7.34
N VAL A 132 2.18 -1.00 -6.52
CA VAL A 132 2.36 -2.47 -6.55
C VAL A 132 1.90 -3.04 -7.89
N ARG A 133 0.80 -2.54 -8.46
CA ARG A 133 0.33 -2.90 -9.80
C ARG A 133 1.34 -2.54 -10.88
N GLU A 134 1.94 -1.34 -10.81
CA GLU A 134 2.98 -0.88 -11.73
C GLU A 134 4.19 -1.83 -11.71
N TYR A 135 4.71 -2.15 -10.53
CA TYR A 135 5.79 -3.12 -10.35
C TYR A 135 5.42 -4.51 -10.90
N ASN A 136 4.26 -5.04 -10.50
CA ASN A 136 3.82 -6.36 -10.93
C ASN A 136 3.64 -6.44 -12.44
N THR A 137 3.10 -5.38 -13.05
CA THR A 137 2.95 -5.29 -14.51
C THR A 137 4.33 -5.27 -15.18
N TYR A 138 5.27 -4.47 -14.65
CA TYR A 138 6.63 -4.39 -15.15
C TYR A 138 7.34 -5.74 -15.13
N ILE A 139 7.24 -6.47 -14.01
CA ILE A 139 7.82 -7.82 -13.86
C ILE A 139 7.18 -8.83 -14.82
N LYS A 140 5.84 -8.81 -14.97
CA LYS A 140 5.12 -9.72 -15.88
C LYS A 140 5.46 -9.48 -17.35
N VAL A 141 5.53 -8.21 -17.77
CA VAL A 141 5.89 -7.84 -19.15
C VAL A 141 7.33 -8.27 -19.46
N HIS A 142 8.23 -8.14 -18.49
CA HIS A 142 9.65 -8.49 -18.64
C HIS A 142 9.98 -9.84 -18.02
N PHE A 143 9.11 -10.85 -18.14
CA PHE A 143 9.22 -12.12 -17.42
C PHE A 143 10.56 -12.85 -17.63
N ILE A 144 11.15 -12.79 -18.82
CA ILE A 144 12.46 -13.41 -19.11
C ILE A 144 13.55 -12.74 -18.25
N MET A 145 13.58 -11.41 -18.25
CA MET A 145 14.56 -10.64 -17.49
C MET A 145 14.33 -10.81 -15.99
N ALA A 146 13.06 -10.79 -15.55
CA ALA A 146 12.70 -11.04 -14.17
C ALA A 146 13.13 -12.44 -13.69
N SER A 147 12.98 -13.46 -14.55
CA SER A 147 13.47 -14.81 -14.26
C SER A 147 14.99 -14.86 -14.14
N LEU A 148 15.73 -14.10 -14.96
CA LEU A 148 17.19 -14.02 -14.89
C LEU A 148 17.68 -13.25 -13.66
N THR A 149 16.94 -12.23 -13.21
CA THR A 149 17.28 -11.43 -12.03
C THR A 149 16.63 -11.92 -10.73
N ASN A 150 15.89 -13.05 -10.79
CA ASN A 150 15.13 -13.62 -9.67
C ASN A 150 14.12 -12.63 -9.03
N MET A 151 13.54 -11.75 -9.85
CA MET A 151 12.50 -10.80 -9.43
C MET A 151 11.13 -11.44 -9.56
N LYS A 152 10.27 -11.21 -8.57
CA LYS A 152 8.93 -11.83 -8.49
C LYS A 152 7.89 -10.77 -8.17
N THR A 153 6.66 -11.00 -8.63
CA THR A 153 5.53 -10.13 -8.31
C THR A 153 5.19 -10.19 -6.82
N TYR A 154 4.72 -9.08 -6.26
CA TYR A 154 4.14 -9.00 -4.93
C TYR A 154 2.67 -9.38 -4.93
N ASP A 155 2.20 -9.93 -3.81
CA ASP A 155 0.77 -10.07 -3.55
C ASP A 155 0.21 -8.73 -3.09
N MET A 156 -0.76 -8.19 -3.83
CA MET A 156 -1.39 -6.91 -3.52
C MET A 156 -2.16 -6.94 -2.20
N SER A 157 -2.68 -8.11 -1.79
CA SER A 157 -3.45 -8.25 -0.56
C SER A 157 -2.63 -7.89 0.69
N GLN A 158 -1.31 -8.07 0.64
CA GLN A 158 -0.40 -7.77 1.75
C GLN A 158 -0.26 -6.27 2.03
N TYR A 159 -0.67 -5.42 1.09
CA TYR A 159 -0.53 -3.97 1.18
C TYR A 159 -1.88 -3.26 1.39
N ILE A 160 -2.98 -4.01 1.45
CA ILE A 160 -4.33 -3.49 1.65
C ILE A 160 -4.76 -3.74 3.09
N VAL A 161 -5.38 -2.75 3.70
CA VAL A 161 -6.07 -2.89 4.98
C VAL A 161 -7.56 -2.68 4.75
N THR A 162 -8.34 -3.74 4.96
CA THR A 162 -9.80 -3.75 4.83
C THR A 162 -10.44 -4.42 6.04
N SER A 163 -11.76 -4.32 6.17
CA SER A 163 -12.51 -4.98 7.24
C SER A 163 -12.87 -6.43 6.88
N ASP A 164 -12.95 -7.29 7.90
CA ASP A 164 -13.44 -8.67 7.77
C ASP A 164 -14.83 -8.72 7.11
N GLN A 165 -15.70 -7.76 7.42
CA GLN A 165 -17.01 -7.62 6.79
C GLN A 165 -16.90 -7.44 5.26
N THR A 166 -15.94 -6.63 4.81
CA THR A 166 -15.71 -6.41 3.39
C THR A 166 -15.16 -7.67 2.74
N GLU A 167 -14.19 -8.35 3.37
CA GLU A 167 -13.64 -9.61 2.87
C GLU A 167 -14.72 -10.69 2.74
N ASP A 168 -15.58 -10.81 3.75
CA ASP A 168 -16.74 -11.70 3.75
C ASP A 168 -17.71 -11.36 2.62
N ALA A 169 -18.02 -10.08 2.42
CA ALA A 169 -18.95 -9.65 1.39
C ALA A 169 -18.44 -9.98 -0.02
N PHE A 170 -17.14 -9.77 -0.26
CA PHE A 170 -16.50 -10.10 -1.53
C PHE A 170 -16.37 -11.62 -1.73
N THR A 171 -16.09 -12.38 -0.67
CA THR A 171 -16.05 -13.85 -0.70
C THR A 171 -17.44 -14.43 -1.00
N LYS A 172 -18.48 -13.93 -0.32
CA LYS A 172 -19.87 -14.35 -0.50
C LYS A 172 -20.51 -13.78 -1.77
N LYS A 173 -19.85 -12.82 -2.43
CA LYS A 173 -20.38 -12.03 -3.56
C LYS A 173 -21.72 -11.35 -3.25
N LYS A 174 -21.93 -11.00 -1.98
CA LYS A 174 -23.15 -10.39 -1.45
C LYS A 174 -22.77 -9.41 -0.35
N ALA A 175 -23.31 -8.20 -0.41
CA ALA A 175 -23.18 -7.23 0.66
C ALA A 175 -24.47 -7.25 1.48
N ASP A 176 -24.34 -7.59 2.77
CA ASP A 176 -25.46 -7.46 3.71
C ASP A 176 -25.79 -5.97 3.90
N GLU A 177 -27.07 -5.65 4.12
CA GLU A 177 -27.54 -4.27 4.29
C GLU A 177 -26.85 -3.59 5.49
N ILE A 178 -26.45 -2.33 5.31
CA ILE A 178 -25.89 -1.51 6.40
C ILE A 178 -27.02 -1.19 7.38
N ARG A 179 -27.06 -1.90 8.50
CA ARG A 179 -28.01 -1.61 9.59
C ARG A 179 -27.54 -0.38 10.36
N LEU A 180 -28.09 0.78 10.00
CA LEU A 180 -28.02 1.98 10.83
C LEU A 180 -28.99 1.76 12.00
N LYS A 181 -28.47 1.71 13.24
CA LYS A 181 -29.28 1.70 14.46
C LYS A 181 -29.60 3.11 14.90
#